data_AF-A0A817ZD47-F1
#
_entry.id   AF-A0A817ZD47-F1
#
_cell.length_a   1.000
_cell.length_b   1.000
_cell.length_c   1.000
_cell.angle_alpha   90.00
_cell.angle_beta   90.00
_cell.angle_gamma   90.00
#
_symmetry.space_group_name_H-M   'P 1'
#
loop_
_entity.id
_entity.type
_entity.pdbx_description
1 polymer ?
#
loop_
_entity_poly.entity_id
_entity_poly.type
_entity_poly.pdbx_seq_one_letter_code
_entity_poly.pdbx_strand_id
1 'polypeptide(L)'
;MDLWSNRQMRSFLVITGHYFAANKFDLQSTVLSFSTFDKQHAAVEISRTLQSKLKELNILQKVVGVTCDGGKNIIRAIADLDLNVKRVWCVAHRLHLTITNGLGFWIVKKETDEDNTIIQEEQSTNVVMYDQEEEILIPEEFQNNNKMDITDDLELDDDKITDINHDDNNEELTSDAVDDEIMDNWTEDVNESDVNIVYDQEIIICLMQKCRGLISMIKRSTIITLFFDTERKKQNIKRNLCYDVKSRWNSTYCMIDSFLYLRELIEKLFNYKHHLHLKPKQLAKLSGFEFTSNDWMILS
;
A
#
# COMPACT_ATOMS: atom_id res chain seq x y z
N MET A 1 -4.14 19.10 -0.04
CA MET A 1 -4.90 18.50 1.05
C MET A 1 -4.58 17.03 1.01
N ASP A 2 -4.03 16.52 2.10
CA ASP A 2 -3.51 15.16 2.15
C ASP A 2 -4.31 14.38 3.19
N LEU A 3 -4.80 13.21 2.77
CA LEU A 3 -5.45 12.25 3.64
C LEU A 3 -4.73 10.92 3.56
N TRP A 4 -4.50 10.31 4.72
CA TRP A 4 -3.94 8.97 4.79
C TRP A 4 -4.37 8.32 6.09
N SER A 5 -4.25 6.99 6.14
CA SER A 5 -4.45 6.20 7.35
C SER A 5 -3.12 5.58 7.77
N ASN A 6 -2.87 5.51 9.08
CA ASN A 6 -1.75 4.75 9.62
C ASN A 6 -2.10 3.24 9.71
N ARG A 7 -1.16 2.44 10.21
CA ARG A 7 -1.34 0.98 10.37
C ARG A 7 -2.36 0.60 11.46
N GLN A 8 -2.68 1.52 12.37
CA GLN A 8 -3.69 1.35 13.41
C GLN A 8 -5.08 1.84 12.93
N MET A 9 -5.25 2.01 11.60
CA MET A 9 -6.50 2.50 10.99
C MET A 9 -6.93 3.89 11.45
N ARG A 10 -6.02 4.67 12.02
CA ARG A 10 -6.26 6.07 12.36
C ARG A 10 -6.06 6.92 11.13
N SER A 11 -7.06 7.74 10.83
CA SER A 11 -7.06 8.60 9.66
C SER A 11 -6.63 10.02 10.00
N PHE A 12 -5.83 10.60 9.13
CA PHE A 12 -5.26 11.93 9.25
C PHE A 12 -5.69 12.79 8.07
N LEU A 13 -5.92 14.07 8.34
CA LEU A 13 -6.16 15.10 7.35
C LEU A 13 -5.24 16.28 7.62
N VAL A 14 -4.51 16.66 6.58
CA VAL A 14 -3.68 17.86 6.59
C VAL A 14 -4.16 18.84 5.54
N ILE A 15 -4.41 20.06 5.99
CA ILE A 15 -4.76 21.19 5.15
C ILE A 15 -3.52 22.07 5.07
N THR A 16 -2.88 22.11 3.92
CA THR A 16 -1.76 22.99 3.61
C THR A 16 -2.25 24.13 2.72
N GLY A 17 -2.02 25.37 3.16
CA GLY A 17 -2.34 26.58 2.41
C GLY A 17 -1.15 27.03 1.58
N HIS A 18 -1.40 27.30 0.30
CA HIS A 18 -0.43 27.87 -0.62
C HIS A 18 -0.90 29.25 -1.09
N TYR A 19 -0.07 30.27 -0.94
CA TYR A 19 -0.44 31.66 -1.23
C TYR A 19 0.78 32.52 -1.55
N PHE A 20 0.57 33.66 -2.20
CA PHE A 20 1.61 34.66 -2.41
C PHE A 20 1.58 35.70 -1.28
N ALA A 21 2.75 36.09 -0.77
CA ALA A 21 2.85 37.17 0.21
C ALA A 21 2.48 38.52 -0.43
N ALA A 22 1.87 39.43 0.35
CA ALA A 22 1.19 40.64 -0.13
C ALA A 22 2.05 41.59 -1.01
N ASN A 23 3.38 41.46 -1.00
CA ASN A 23 4.29 42.35 -1.74
C ASN A 23 5.44 41.61 -2.45
N LYS A 24 5.36 40.28 -2.59
CA LYS A 24 6.38 39.49 -3.27
C LYS A 24 5.71 38.36 -4.04
N PHE A 25 6.20 38.06 -5.24
CA PHE A 25 5.78 36.88 -6.00
C PHE A 25 6.43 35.59 -5.47
N ASP A 26 6.57 35.51 -4.13
CA ASP A 26 7.19 34.41 -3.43
C ASP A 26 6.07 33.49 -2.91
N LEU A 27 5.97 32.30 -3.51
CA LEU A 27 5.00 31.28 -3.08
C LEU A 27 5.33 30.81 -1.66
N GLN A 28 4.36 30.95 -0.76
CA GLN A 28 4.42 30.47 0.60
C GLN A 28 3.61 29.18 0.73
N SER A 29 4.03 28.32 1.67
CA SER A 29 3.34 27.09 2.04
C SER A 29 3.30 27.00 3.56
N THR A 30 2.12 26.77 4.13
CA THR A 30 1.97 26.59 5.58
C THR A 30 0.91 25.55 5.89
N VAL A 31 1.16 24.75 6.92
CA VAL A 31 0.11 23.89 7.48
C VAL A 31 -0.91 24.80 8.17
N LEU A 32 -2.16 24.72 7.73
CA LEU A 32 -3.30 25.45 8.29
C LEU A 32 -4.01 24.63 9.36
N SER A 33 -4.06 23.30 9.17
CA SER A 33 -4.68 22.38 10.12
C SER A 33 -4.10 20.98 9.95
N PHE A 34 -3.98 20.28 11.07
CA PHE A 34 -3.68 18.86 11.16
C PHE A 34 -4.70 18.24 12.11
N SER A 35 -5.54 17.33 11.61
CA SER A 35 -6.62 16.72 12.39
C SER A 35 -6.66 15.20 12.20
N THR A 36 -7.17 14.51 13.19
CA THR A 36 -7.41 13.05 13.14
C THR A 36 -8.90 12.76 13.12
N PHE A 37 -9.28 11.61 12.55
CA PHE A 37 -10.66 11.12 12.56
C PHE A 37 -10.71 9.69 13.07
N ASP A 38 -11.76 9.38 13.83
CA ASP A 38 -11.99 8.06 14.44
C ASP A 38 -12.93 7.17 13.61
N LYS A 39 -13.57 7.70 12.56
CA LYS A 39 -14.55 6.98 11.73
C LYS A 39 -14.20 6.98 10.25
N GLN A 40 -14.72 5.98 9.54
CA GLN A 40 -14.68 5.87 8.08
C GLN A 40 -15.09 7.20 7.43
N HIS A 41 -14.31 7.58 6.43
CA HIS A 41 -14.23 8.88 5.76
C HIS A 41 -15.54 9.33 5.10
N ALA A 42 -16.58 9.62 5.88
CA ALA A 42 -17.78 10.23 5.33
C ALA A 42 -17.40 11.58 4.72
N ALA A 43 -17.67 11.76 3.43
CA ALA A 43 -17.40 13.00 2.68
C ALA A 43 -17.90 14.26 3.43
N VAL A 44 -19.03 14.11 4.11
CA VAL A 44 -19.64 15.14 4.94
C VAL A 44 -18.72 15.62 6.07
N GLU A 45 -18.03 14.71 6.75
CA GLU A 45 -17.13 15.08 7.86
C GLU A 45 -15.87 15.80 7.38
N ILE A 46 -15.33 15.36 6.24
CA ILE A 46 -14.20 16.03 5.58
C ILE A 46 -14.61 17.45 5.16
N SER A 47 -15.77 17.60 4.51
CA SER A 47 -16.29 18.91 4.08
C SER A 47 -16.50 19.84 5.28
N ARG A 48 -17.18 19.35 6.32
CA ARG A 48 -17.44 20.10 7.55
C ARG A 48 -16.14 20.56 8.21
N THR A 49 -15.17 19.67 8.36
CA THR A 49 -13.87 19.98 8.98
C THR A 49 -13.12 21.03 8.17
N LEU A 50 -13.03 20.84 6.86
CA LEU A 50 -12.37 21.78 5.95
C LEU A 50 -13.05 23.15 5.99
N GLN A 51 -14.39 23.20 5.90
CA GLN A 51 -15.15 24.44 5.95
C GLN A 51 -14.97 25.16 7.31
N SER A 52 -15.04 24.42 8.42
CA SER A 52 -14.84 24.95 9.78
C SER A 52 -13.46 25.58 9.93
N LYS A 53 -12.40 24.88 9.53
CA LYS A 53 -11.02 25.36 9.64
C LYS A 53 -10.74 26.57 8.77
N LEU A 54 -11.28 26.61 7.56
CA LEU A 54 -11.14 27.77 6.66
C LEU A 54 -11.95 28.98 7.15
N LYS A 55 -13.10 28.77 7.81
CA LYS A 55 -13.89 29.83 8.46
C LYS A 55 -13.16 30.40 9.67
N GLU A 56 -12.61 29.54 10.53
CA GLU A 56 -11.81 29.92 11.71
C GLU A 56 -10.66 30.86 11.33
N LEU A 57 -10.00 30.58 10.21
CA LEU A 57 -8.90 31.38 9.68
C LEU A 57 -9.35 32.60 8.86
N ASN A 58 -10.66 32.82 8.65
CA ASN A 58 -11.21 33.89 7.80
C ASN A 58 -10.69 33.88 6.36
N ILE A 59 -10.47 32.68 5.81
CA ILE A 59 -9.95 32.48 4.45
C ILE A 59 -10.87 31.66 3.55
N LEU A 60 -12.02 31.19 4.04
CA LEU A 60 -12.96 30.38 3.25
C LEU A 60 -13.26 30.99 1.87
N GLN A 61 -13.59 32.28 1.84
CA GLN A 61 -13.93 33.00 0.60
C GLN A 61 -12.71 33.37 -0.25
N LYS A 62 -11.50 33.10 0.23
CA LYS A 62 -10.23 33.36 -0.48
C LYS A 62 -9.69 32.10 -1.15
N VAL A 63 -10.28 30.94 -0.91
CA VAL A 63 -9.86 29.69 -1.53
C VAL A 63 -10.27 29.71 -3.00
N VAL A 64 -9.28 29.62 -3.89
CA VAL A 64 -9.49 29.57 -5.35
C VAL A 64 -9.42 28.15 -5.89
N GLY A 65 -8.72 27.26 -5.19
CA GLY A 65 -8.57 25.88 -5.60
C GLY A 65 -8.09 24.97 -4.47
N VAL A 66 -8.40 23.68 -4.60
CA VAL A 66 -7.98 22.64 -3.67
C VAL A 66 -7.33 21.52 -4.45
N THR A 67 -6.07 21.23 -4.13
CA THR A 67 -5.39 20.04 -4.66
C THR A 67 -5.61 18.85 -3.73
N CYS A 68 -6.09 17.74 -4.25
CA CYS A 68 -6.36 16.51 -3.49
C CYS A 68 -6.31 15.25 -4.36
N ASP A 69 -6.33 14.06 -3.74
CA ASP A 69 -6.35 12.79 -4.46
C ASP A 69 -7.71 12.49 -5.16
N GLY A 70 -7.82 11.29 -5.73
CA GLY A 70 -8.99 10.81 -6.48
C GLY A 70 -10.04 10.08 -5.66
N GLY A 71 -9.88 9.97 -4.34
CA GLY A 71 -10.81 9.25 -3.49
C GLY A 71 -12.21 9.87 -3.55
N LYS A 72 -13.23 9.05 -3.80
CA LYS A 72 -14.63 9.49 -3.92
C LYS A 72 -15.08 10.37 -2.76
N ASN A 73 -14.73 9.98 -1.54
CA ASN A 73 -15.08 10.70 -0.32
C ASN A 73 -14.53 12.14 -0.33
N ILE A 74 -13.32 12.33 -0.84
CA ILE A 74 -12.69 13.64 -0.97
C ILE A 74 -13.33 14.44 -2.11
N ILE A 75 -13.58 13.81 -3.26
CA ILE A 75 -14.26 14.47 -4.39
C ILE A 75 -15.61 15.01 -3.94
N ARG A 76 -16.40 14.17 -3.28
CA ARG A 76 -17.71 14.55 -2.74
C ARG A 76 -17.58 15.64 -1.67
N ALA A 77 -16.61 15.53 -0.77
CA ALA A 77 -16.37 16.54 0.25
C ALA A 77 -16.08 17.92 -0.34
N ILE A 78 -15.27 18.00 -1.39
CA ILE A 78 -14.97 19.27 -2.07
C ILE A 78 -16.20 19.81 -2.80
N ALA A 79 -17.00 18.95 -3.44
CA ALA A 79 -18.26 19.36 -4.04
C ALA A 79 -19.25 19.91 -3.01
N ASP A 80 -19.29 19.32 -1.81
CA ASP A 80 -20.16 19.73 -0.71
C ASP A 80 -19.71 21.04 -0.01
N LEU A 81 -18.53 21.60 -0.32
CA LEU A 81 -18.10 22.87 0.27
C LEU A 81 -18.96 24.06 -0.17
N ASP A 82 -19.72 23.92 -1.27
CA ASP A 82 -20.55 24.97 -1.90
C ASP A 82 -19.79 26.29 -2.09
N LEU A 83 -18.56 26.18 -2.60
CA LEU A 83 -17.73 27.30 -3.00
C LEU A 83 -17.40 27.17 -4.48
N ASN A 84 -17.20 28.29 -5.17
CA ASN A 84 -16.66 28.30 -6.54
C ASN A 84 -15.15 27.98 -6.55
N VAL A 85 -14.79 26.83 -5.99
CA VAL A 85 -13.42 26.36 -5.79
C VAL A 85 -13.09 25.35 -6.88
N LYS A 86 -11.95 25.53 -7.54
CA LYS A 86 -11.47 24.55 -8.52
C LYS A 86 -10.77 23.39 -7.82
N ARG A 87 -11.29 22.17 -8.00
CA ARG A 87 -10.54 20.97 -7.63
C ARG A 87 -9.41 20.76 -8.63
N VAL A 88 -8.19 20.60 -8.10
CA VAL A 88 -7.00 20.20 -8.86
C VAL A 88 -6.64 18.79 -8.44
N TRP A 89 -6.43 17.90 -9.40
CA TRP A 89 -6.11 16.53 -9.08
C TRP A 89 -4.64 16.38 -8.70
N CYS A 90 -4.36 15.60 -7.66
CA CYS A 90 -3.00 15.30 -7.25
C CYS A 90 -2.26 14.53 -8.36
N VAL A 91 -1.26 15.19 -8.97
CA VAL A 91 -0.45 14.62 -10.05
C VAL A 91 0.24 13.34 -9.62
N ALA A 92 0.76 13.28 -8.38
CA ALA A 92 1.43 12.09 -7.86
C ALA A 92 0.48 10.89 -7.77
N HIS A 93 -0.74 11.09 -7.27
CA HIS A 93 -1.75 10.05 -7.25
C HIS A 93 -2.15 9.61 -8.66
N ARG A 94 -2.29 10.57 -9.59
CA ARG A 94 -2.66 10.28 -10.98
C ARG A 94 -1.58 9.47 -11.70
N LEU A 95 -0.31 9.84 -11.54
CA LEU A 95 0.83 9.10 -12.08
C LEU A 95 0.87 7.67 -11.51
N HIS A 96 0.65 7.52 -10.21
CA HIS A 96 0.58 6.20 -9.58
C HIS A 96 -0.51 5.32 -10.22
N LEU A 97 -1.73 5.87 -10.42
CA LEU A 97 -2.81 5.16 -11.09
C LEU A 97 -2.47 4.78 -12.55
N THR A 98 -1.84 5.69 -13.29
CA THR A 98 -1.39 5.40 -14.67
C THR A 98 -0.40 4.25 -14.70
N ILE A 99 0.58 4.24 -13.79
CA ILE A 99 1.59 3.17 -13.71
C ILE A 99 0.92 1.85 -13.31
N THR A 100 0.03 1.86 -12.31
CA THR A 100 -0.64 0.62 -11.87
C THR A 100 -1.50 0.04 -12.98
N ASN A 101 -2.25 0.88 -13.71
CA ASN A 101 -3.05 0.45 -14.84
C ASN A 101 -2.17 -0.09 -15.97
N GLY A 102 -1.07 0.59 -16.30
CA GLY A 102 -0.14 0.12 -17.34
C GLY A 102 0.47 -1.25 -17.01
N LEU A 103 0.76 -1.51 -15.74
CA LEU A 103 1.34 -2.77 -15.27
C LEU A 103 0.31 -3.87 -14.97
N GLY A 104 -0.98 -3.65 -15.26
CA GLY A 104 -2.03 -4.62 -14.96
C GLY A 104 -2.33 -4.77 -13.47
N PHE A 105 -1.79 -3.88 -12.63
CA PHE A 105 -2.00 -3.98 -11.20
C PHE A 105 -3.35 -3.38 -10.81
N TRP A 106 -4.10 -4.14 -10.02
CA TRP A 106 -5.31 -3.66 -9.35
C TRP A 106 -6.42 -3.19 -10.32
N ILE A 107 -6.40 -3.68 -11.57
CA ILE A 107 -7.47 -3.46 -12.54
C ILE A 107 -8.68 -4.31 -12.13
N VAL A 108 -9.82 -3.65 -11.96
CA VAL A 108 -11.12 -4.32 -11.82
C VAL A 108 -11.46 -4.89 -13.20
N LYS A 109 -11.59 -6.22 -13.31
CA LYS A 109 -12.11 -6.83 -14.54
C LYS A 109 -13.56 -6.36 -14.72
N LYS A 110 -13.85 -5.71 -15.84
CA LYS A 110 -15.24 -5.50 -16.26
C LYS A 110 -15.74 -6.83 -16.83
N GLU A 111 -16.56 -7.56 -16.08
CA GLU A 111 -17.32 -8.64 -16.68
C GLU A 111 -18.50 -8.04 -17.47
N THR A 112 -18.63 -8.47 -18.72
CA THR A 112 -19.78 -8.16 -19.58
C THR A 112 -20.62 -9.42 -19.71
N ASP A 113 -21.89 -9.34 -19.31
CA ASP A 113 -22.87 -10.39 -19.59
C ASP A 113 -23.20 -10.47 -21.09
N GLU A 114 -23.84 -11.58 -21.51
CA GLU A 114 -24.30 -11.84 -22.89
C GLU A 114 -25.17 -10.69 -23.49
N ASP A 115 -25.71 -9.81 -22.65
CA ASP A 115 -26.53 -8.64 -23.00
C ASP A 115 -25.78 -7.27 -22.92
N ASN A 116 -24.44 -7.24 -22.84
CA ASN A 116 -23.64 -6.00 -22.74
C ASN A 116 -24.00 -5.08 -21.55
N THR A 117 -24.50 -5.65 -20.46
CA THR A 117 -24.75 -4.89 -19.22
C THR A 117 -23.53 -5.03 -18.31
N ILE A 118 -23.01 -3.90 -17.79
CA ILE A 118 -21.84 -3.88 -16.90
C ILE A 118 -22.27 -4.40 -15.52
N ILE A 119 -21.66 -5.49 -15.06
CA ILE A 119 -21.80 -5.97 -13.69
C ILE A 119 -20.48 -5.74 -12.97
N GLN A 120 -20.51 -4.88 -11.94
CA GLN A 120 -19.38 -4.69 -11.04
C GLN A 120 -19.31 -5.88 -10.07
N GLU A 121 -18.32 -6.75 -10.21
CA GLU A 121 -17.87 -7.61 -9.11
C GLU A 121 -16.42 -7.27 -8.75
N GLU A 122 -16.18 -6.96 -7.48
CA GLU A 122 -14.84 -6.89 -6.91
C GLU A 122 -14.22 -8.29 -6.84
N GLN A 123 -13.73 -8.82 -7.96
CA GLN A 123 -12.80 -9.95 -7.88
C GLN A 123 -11.42 -9.43 -7.49
N SER A 124 -11.24 -9.31 -6.18
CA SER A 124 -9.94 -9.43 -5.53
C SER A 124 -9.19 -10.61 -6.16
N THR A 125 -8.11 -10.37 -6.90
CA THR A 125 -7.16 -11.46 -7.21
C THR A 125 -6.79 -12.10 -5.89
N ASN A 126 -7.32 -13.30 -5.62
CA ASN A 126 -7.28 -14.02 -4.35
C ASN A 126 -6.14 -13.54 -3.44
N VAL A 127 -6.46 -12.57 -2.58
CA VAL A 127 -5.67 -12.28 -1.40
C VAL A 127 -5.88 -13.50 -0.53
N VAL A 128 -4.92 -14.42 -0.55
CA VAL A 128 -4.83 -15.43 0.51
C VAL A 128 -4.69 -14.64 1.80
N MET A 129 -5.79 -14.57 2.54
CA MET A 129 -5.77 -14.26 3.96
C MET A 129 -4.83 -15.28 4.60
N TYR A 130 -3.75 -14.80 5.20
CA TYR A 130 -2.94 -15.66 6.04
C TYR A 130 -3.68 -15.80 7.36
N ASP A 131 -4.46 -16.87 7.47
CA ASP A 131 -4.98 -17.36 8.74
C ASP A 131 -3.84 -17.51 9.74
N GLN A 132 -4.14 -17.03 10.95
CA GLN A 132 -3.31 -17.11 12.14
C GLN A 132 -3.30 -18.54 12.70
N GLU A 133 -2.22 -18.82 13.44
CA GLU A 133 -2.05 -19.92 14.41
C GLU A 133 -1.79 -21.34 13.87
N GLU A 134 -0.49 -21.68 13.81
CA GLU A 134 -0.03 -22.96 14.34
C GLU A 134 1.25 -22.74 15.16
N GLU A 135 1.13 -22.99 16.45
CA GLU A 135 2.21 -23.01 17.44
C GLU A 135 3.09 -24.26 17.22
N ILE A 136 4.41 -24.10 17.04
CA ILE A 136 5.32 -25.24 16.91
C ILE A 136 6.52 -25.08 17.85
N LEU A 137 6.66 -26.06 18.74
CA LEU A 137 7.72 -26.24 19.73
C LEU A 137 9.13 -26.23 19.13
N ILE A 138 10.03 -25.48 19.80
CA ILE A 138 11.45 -25.38 19.52
C ILE A 138 12.17 -26.60 20.14
N PRO A 139 12.96 -27.39 19.39
CA PRO A 139 13.82 -28.42 19.98
C PRO A 139 14.98 -27.82 20.81
N GLU A 140 15.26 -28.44 21.97
CA GLU A 140 16.17 -27.96 23.03
C GLU A 140 17.66 -27.84 22.63
N GLU A 141 18.06 -28.18 21.39
CA GLU A 141 19.47 -28.22 20.98
C GLU A 141 20.09 -26.86 20.60
N PHE A 142 19.33 -25.75 20.67
CA PHE A 142 19.86 -24.40 20.41
C PHE A 142 20.02 -23.53 21.66
N GLN A 143 19.82 -24.08 22.86
CA GLN A 143 20.14 -23.41 24.12
C GLN A 143 21.59 -23.69 24.54
N ASN A 144 22.57 -23.11 23.85
CA ASN A 144 23.86 -22.73 24.45
C ASN A 144 24.78 -22.04 23.45
N ASN A 145 24.87 -20.71 23.52
CA ASN A 145 26.07 -20.05 24.05
C ASN A 145 25.94 -18.52 24.00
N ASN A 146 26.06 -17.95 25.19
CA ASN A 146 26.22 -16.57 25.63
C ASN A 146 26.53 -15.46 24.60
N LYS A 147 25.61 -14.49 24.59
CA LYS A 147 25.80 -13.09 25.05
C LYS A 147 26.95 -12.30 24.44
N MET A 148 26.63 -11.46 23.45
CA MET A 148 27.39 -10.25 23.14
C MET A 148 26.43 -9.13 22.74
N ASP A 149 26.52 -8.03 23.48
CA ASP A 149 25.70 -6.83 23.40
C ASP A 149 25.72 -6.18 22.01
N ILE A 150 24.53 -5.81 21.53
CA ILE A 150 24.34 -4.68 20.62
C ILE A 150 23.14 -3.90 21.16
N THR A 151 23.43 -2.88 21.96
CA THR A 151 22.53 -1.77 22.20
C THR A 151 22.51 -0.83 20.99
N ASP A 152 21.44 -0.05 20.91
CA ASP A 152 21.18 1.11 20.04
C ASP A 152 20.64 0.80 18.64
N ASP A 153 19.30 0.78 18.51
CA ASP A 153 18.56 2.03 18.21
C ASP A 153 17.04 1.85 18.38
N LEU A 154 16.55 2.35 19.51
CA LEU A 154 15.30 3.09 19.76
C LEU A 154 13.98 2.65 19.08
N GLU A 155 13.18 1.90 19.85
CA GLU A 155 11.72 2.09 19.94
C GLU A 155 11.36 2.24 21.44
N LEU A 156 10.82 3.41 21.81
CA LEU A 156 10.17 3.75 23.09
C LEU A 156 8.70 4.05 22.73
N ASP A 157 7.66 3.71 23.48
CA ASP A 157 7.49 3.01 24.74
C ASP A 157 6.08 2.38 24.69
N ASP A 158 5.94 1.20 25.29
CA ASP A 158 4.67 0.61 25.69
C ASP A 158 4.13 1.34 26.92
N ASP A 159 2.87 1.76 26.91
CA ASP A 159 2.13 2.02 28.14
C ASP A 159 0.85 1.18 28.21
N LYS A 160 0.69 0.58 29.38
CA LYS A 160 -0.26 -0.45 29.74
C LYS A 160 -1.70 0.04 29.85
N ILE A 161 -2.58 -0.91 29.57
CA ILE A 161 -4.04 -0.95 29.73
C ILE A 161 -4.51 -0.46 31.11
N THR A 162 -5.61 0.29 31.11
CA THR A 162 -6.67 0.19 32.14
C THR A 162 -8.05 0.18 31.48
N ASP A 163 -8.82 -0.87 31.76
CA ASP A 163 -10.22 -1.07 31.40
C ASP A 163 -11.13 0.05 31.91
N ILE A 164 -12.12 0.46 31.09
CA ILE A 164 -13.37 1.06 31.56
C ILE A 164 -14.54 0.51 30.72
N ASN A 165 -15.54 -0.03 31.44
CA ASN A 165 -16.79 -0.62 30.95
C ASN A 165 -17.80 0.39 30.37
N HIS A 166 -18.77 -0.17 29.63
CA HIS A 166 -20.10 0.36 29.22
C HIS A 166 -20.11 1.42 28.11
N ASP A 167 -21.04 1.42 27.15
CA ASP A 167 -22.38 0.82 27.15
C ASP A 167 -22.85 0.55 25.71
N ASP A 168 -23.63 -0.52 25.55
CA ASP A 168 -24.38 -0.86 24.34
C ASP A 168 -25.38 0.24 24.01
N ASN A 169 -25.44 0.66 22.74
CA ASN A 169 -26.70 1.01 22.10
C ASN A 169 -26.58 0.80 20.59
N ASN A 170 -27.24 -0.26 20.14
CA ASN A 170 -27.53 -0.60 18.76
C ASN A 170 -28.32 0.53 18.09
N GLU A 171 -27.76 1.10 17.01
CA GLU A 171 -28.58 1.57 15.89
C GLU A 171 -28.00 0.98 14.60
N GLU A 172 -28.74 0.00 14.12
CA GLU A 172 -28.57 -0.72 12.86
C GLU A 172 -28.80 0.26 11.71
N LEU A 173 -27.72 0.72 11.06
CA LEU A 173 -27.78 1.52 9.84
C LEU A 173 -27.17 0.69 8.70
N THR A 174 -28.07 0.12 7.92
CA THR A 174 -27.83 -0.65 6.70
C THR A 174 -26.97 0.15 5.72
N SER A 175 -25.70 -0.24 5.58
CA SER A 175 -24.81 0.28 4.55
C SER A 175 -24.76 -0.70 3.37
N ASP A 176 -25.71 -0.56 2.45
CA ASP A 176 -25.53 -1.09 1.10
C ASP A 176 -24.60 -0.12 0.35
N ALA A 177 -23.31 -0.26 0.62
CA ALA A 177 -22.25 0.41 -0.11
C ALA A 177 -21.97 -0.40 -1.38
N VAL A 178 -22.56 0.04 -2.49
CA VAL A 178 -22.18 -0.44 -3.82
C VAL A 178 -20.81 0.16 -4.14
N ASP A 179 -19.82 -0.71 -4.35
CA ASP A 179 -18.42 -0.39 -4.65
C ASP A 179 -18.27 0.20 -6.07
N ASP A 180 -18.69 1.46 -6.26
CA ASP A 180 -18.78 1.99 -7.62
C ASP A 180 -17.42 2.35 -8.30
N GLU A 181 -17.39 2.13 -9.60
CA GLU A 181 -16.22 2.11 -10.47
C GLU A 181 -15.29 3.32 -10.51
N ILE A 182 -14.07 3.00 -10.95
CA ILE A 182 -13.15 3.92 -11.64
C ILE A 182 -13.87 4.47 -12.89
N MET A 183 -14.45 5.66 -12.78
CA MET A 183 -14.90 6.42 -13.96
C MET A 183 -13.66 6.92 -14.70
N ASP A 184 -13.24 6.12 -15.69
CA ASP A 184 -12.18 6.48 -16.62
C ASP A 184 -12.73 7.43 -17.69
N ASN A 185 -12.40 8.71 -17.55
CA ASN A 185 -12.71 9.74 -18.55
C ASN A 185 -11.67 9.77 -19.70
N TRP A 186 -10.84 8.73 -19.87
CA TRP A 186 -9.79 8.64 -20.90
C TRP A 186 -10.05 7.55 -21.97
N THR A 187 -11.27 7.01 -22.02
CA THR A 187 -11.66 5.90 -22.90
C THR A 187 -11.73 6.24 -24.39
N GLU A 188 -11.59 7.51 -24.80
CA GLU A 188 -11.79 7.90 -26.21
C GLU A 188 -10.59 7.59 -27.12
N ASP A 189 -9.37 7.38 -26.58
CA ASP A 189 -8.14 7.23 -27.40
C ASP A 189 -7.22 6.06 -27.02
N VAL A 190 -7.61 5.19 -26.07
CA VAL A 190 -6.79 4.02 -25.68
C VAL A 190 -7.25 2.80 -26.45
N ASN A 191 -6.43 2.33 -27.39
CA ASN A 191 -6.68 1.09 -28.10
C ASN A 191 -6.43 -0.11 -27.17
N GLU A 192 -7.43 -0.47 -26.34
CA GLU A 192 -7.39 -1.63 -25.45
C GLU A 192 -7.25 -2.98 -26.19
N SER A 193 -7.35 -3.00 -27.53
CA SER A 193 -7.29 -4.21 -28.35
C SER A 193 -5.89 -4.69 -28.74
N ASP A 194 -4.83 -4.03 -28.25
CA ASP A 194 -3.46 -4.50 -28.51
C ASP A 194 -3.15 -5.73 -27.63
N VAL A 195 -3.31 -6.92 -28.21
CA VAL A 195 -3.11 -8.24 -27.58
C VAL A 195 -1.77 -8.35 -26.84
N ASN A 196 -0.76 -7.57 -27.25
CA ASN A 196 0.55 -7.52 -26.60
C ASN A 196 0.48 -6.92 -25.18
N ILE A 197 -0.37 -5.92 -24.95
CA ILE A 197 -0.46 -5.23 -23.64
C ILE A 197 -1.03 -6.19 -22.59
N VAL A 198 -2.11 -6.90 -22.90
CA VAL A 198 -2.74 -7.85 -21.97
C VAL A 198 -1.77 -8.97 -21.59
N TYR A 199 -1.06 -9.51 -22.59
CA TYR A 199 -0.06 -10.56 -22.36
C TYR A 199 1.10 -10.09 -21.47
N ASP A 200 1.64 -8.89 -21.73
CA ASP A 200 2.72 -8.32 -20.92
C ASP A 200 2.27 -8.08 -19.47
N GLN A 201 1.05 -7.59 -19.28
CA GLN A 201 0.45 -7.41 -17.96
C GLN A 201 0.31 -8.74 -17.21
N GLU A 202 -0.16 -9.80 -17.85
CA GLU A 202 -0.26 -11.13 -17.24
C GLU A 202 1.09 -11.66 -16.76
N ILE A 203 2.14 -11.49 -17.57
CA ILE A 203 3.51 -11.87 -17.19
C ILE A 203 3.96 -11.09 -15.95
N ILE A 204 3.77 -9.76 -15.96
CA ILE A 204 4.17 -8.87 -14.86
C ILE A 204 3.42 -9.23 -13.57
N ILE A 205 2.11 -9.51 -13.64
CA ILE A 205 1.28 -9.91 -12.50
C ILE A 205 1.82 -11.21 -11.89
N CYS A 206 2.05 -12.25 -12.71
CA CYS A 206 2.61 -13.53 -12.28
C CYS A 206 3.97 -13.35 -11.60
N LEU A 207 4.84 -12.50 -12.16
CA LEU A 207 6.16 -12.21 -11.60
C LEU A 207 6.07 -11.49 -10.25
N MET A 208 5.16 -10.51 -10.11
CA MET A 208 4.93 -9.84 -8.82
C MET A 208 4.38 -10.79 -7.77
N GLN A 209 3.47 -11.71 -8.14
CA GLN A 209 2.98 -12.76 -7.25
C GLN A 209 4.12 -13.68 -6.79
N LYS A 210 5.03 -14.05 -7.69
CA LYS A 210 6.23 -14.83 -7.37
C LYS A 210 7.14 -14.08 -6.37
N CYS A 211 7.37 -12.78 -6.58
CA CYS A 211 8.12 -11.93 -5.65
C CYS A 211 7.49 -11.92 -4.25
N ARG A 212 6.18 -11.63 -4.16
CA ARG A 212 5.43 -11.64 -2.89
C ARG A 212 5.47 -13.01 -2.21
N GLY A 213 5.34 -14.09 -2.99
CA GLY A 213 5.41 -15.47 -2.54
C GLY A 213 6.76 -15.80 -1.90
N LEU A 214 7.87 -15.41 -2.54
CA LEU A 214 9.21 -15.59 -1.99
C LEU A 214 9.40 -14.80 -0.69
N ILE A 215 9.07 -13.50 -0.68
CA ILE A 215 9.17 -12.65 0.53
C ILE A 215 8.40 -13.29 1.69
N SER A 216 7.19 -13.76 1.40
CA SER A 216 6.33 -14.40 2.37
C SER A 216 6.87 -15.71 2.89
N MET A 217 7.53 -16.49 2.04
CA MET A 217 8.17 -17.72 2.46
C MET A 217 9.40 -17.45 3.34
N ILE A 218 10.23 -16.46 2.97
CA ILE A 218 11.41 -16.06 3.76
C ILE A 218 10.95 -15.61 5.14
N LYS A 219 10.03 -14.64 5.23
CA LYS A 219 9.61 -14.01 6.49
C LYS A 219 8.85 -14.96 7.44
N ARG A 220 8.25 -16.03 6.93
CA ARG A 220 7.56 -17.03 7.77
C ARG A 220 8.44 -18.18 8.22
N SER A 221 9.58 -18.41 7.56
CA SER A 221 10.50 -19.46 7.93
C SER A 221 11.66 -18.89 8.74
N THR A 222 11.77 -19.30 10.01
CA THR A 222 12.91 -18.94 10.87
C THR A 222 14.24 -19.38 10.27
N ILE A 223 14.29 -20.56 9.66
CA ILE A 223 15.48 -21.10 8.98
C ILE A 223 15.90 -20.21 7.81
N ILE A 224 14.96 -19.88 6.91
CA ILE A 224 15.29 -19.08 5.72
C ILE A 224 15.60 -17.64 6.13
N THR A 225 14.86 -17.07 7.09
CA THR A 225 15.16 -15.74 7.65
C THR A 225 16.56 -15.70 8.24
N LEU A 226 16.93 -16.69 9.06
CA LEU A 226 18.27 -16.76 9.67
C LEU A 226 19.38 -16.86 8.61
N PHE A 227 19.19 -17.69 7.57
CA PHE A 227 20.11 -17.75 6.44
C PHE A 227 20.25 -16.39 5.76
N PHE A 228 19.12 -15.76 5.40
CA PHE A 228 19.10 -14.49 4.69
C PHE A 228 19.76 -13.37 5.52
N ASP A 229 19.45 -13.28 6.81
CA ASP A 229 20.03 -12.30 7.73
C ASP A 229 21.53 -12.50 7.93
N THR A 230 21.97 -13.75 8.06
CA THR A 230 23.39 -14.09 8.21
C THR A 230 24.18 -13.64 7.00
N GLU A 231 23.67 -13.94 5.80
CA GLU A 231 24.35 -13.58 4.56
C GLU A 231 24.31 -12.06 4.28
N ARG A 232 23.21 -11.37 4.62
CA ARG A 232 23.16 -9.90 4.56
C ARG A 232 24.20 -9.26 5.48
N LYS A 233 24.32 -9.75 6.73
CA LYS A 233 25.31 -9.26 7.69
C LYS A 233 26.75 -9.49 7.21
N LYS A 234 27.05 -10.66 6.62
CA LYS A 234 28.38 -10.95 6.04
C LYS A 234 28.77 -9.98 4.93
N GLN A 235 27.79 -9.52 4.14
CA GLN A 235 28.00 -8.57 3.05
C GLN A 235 27.81 -7.10 3.47
N ASN A 236 27.58 -6.84 4.78
CA ASN A 236 27.26 -5.52 5.32
C ASN A 236 26.05 -4.84 4.65
N ILE A 237 25.07 -5.64 4.24
CA ILE A 237 23.84 -5.17 3.60
C ILE A 237 22.79 -4.88 4.68
N LYS A 238 22.39 -3.62 4.81
CA LYS A 238 21.32 -3.22 5.73
C LYS A 238 19.91 -3.46 5.17
N ARG A 239 19.75 -3.31 3.85
CA ARG A 239 18.44 -3.41 3.17
C ARG A 239 17.88 -4.84 3.26
N ASN A 240 16.56 -4.97 3.41
CA ASN A 240 15.84 -6.25 3.29
C ASN A 240 14.85 -6.22 2.12
N LEU A 241 14.34 -7.39 1.77
CA LEU A 241 13.19 -7.52 0.88
C LEU A 241 11.93 -6.93 1.53
N CYS A 242 11.22 -6.09 0.79
CA CYS A 242 9.98 -5.48 1.21
C CYS A 242 8.80 -5.93 0.33
N TYR A 243 7.62 -6.04 0.93
CA TYR A 243 6.40 -6.18 0.15
C TYR A 243 6.05 -4.86 -0.52
N ASP A 244 5.37 -4.95 -1.64
CA ASP A 244 4.58 -3.83 -2.12
C ASP A 244 3.25 -3.72 -1.36
N VAL A 245 2.67 -2.54 -1.38
CA VAL A 245 1.47 -2.18 -0.62
C VAL A 245 0.61 -1.31 -1.53
N LYS A 246 -0.58 -1.81 -1.90
CA LYS A 246 -1.52 -1.15 -2.82
C LYS A 246 -1.78 0.32 -2.46
N SER A 247 -1.94 0.63 -1.18
CA SER A 247 -2.24 1.98 -0.69
C SER A 247 -1.01 2.90 -0.56
N ARG A 248 0.21 2.40 -0.73
CA ARG A 248 1.43 3.20 -0.64
C ARG A 248 2.06 3.35 -2.01
N TRP A 249 2.14 4.59 -2.48
CA TRP A 249 2.77 4.91 -3.75
C TRP A 249 4.24 4.44 -3.76
N ASN A 250 4.72 4.04 -4.94
CA ASN A 250 6.08 3.53 -5.18
C ASN A 250 6.45 2.22 -4.46
N SER A 251 5.54 1.58 -3.72
CA SER A 251 5.84 0.36 -2.98
C SER A 251 6.24 -0.81 -3.89
N THR A 252 5.63 -0.94 -5.07
CA THR A 252 6.01 -1.96 -6.07
C THR A 252 7.40 -1.73 -6.63
N TYR A 253 7.75 -0.47 -6.92
CA TYR A 253 9.11 -0.09 -7.29
C TYR A 253 10.10 -0.48 -6.18
N CYS A 254 9.80 -0.15 -4.91
CA CYS A 254 10.66 -0.51 -3.78
C CYS A 254 10.86 -2.03 -3.64
N MET A 255 9.82 -2.82 -3.90
CA MET A 255 9.90 -4.28 -3.93
C MET A 255 10.84 -4.73 -5.04
N ILE A 256 10.61 -4.33 -6.29
CA ILE A 256 11.44 -4.69 -7.45
C ILE A 256 12.90 -4.30 -7.22
N ASP A 257 13.15 -3.06 -6.82
CA ASP A 257 14.47 -2.53 -6.54
C ASP A 257 15.17 -3.30 -5.40
N SER A 258 14.42 -3.81 -4.40
CA SER A 258 14.99 -4.67 -3.36
C SER A 258 15.39 -6.05 -3.89
N PHE A 259 14.66 -6.59 -4.85
CA PHE A 259 15.01 -7.85 -5.52
C PHE A 259 16.26 -7.71 -6.38
N LEU A 260 16.35 -6.63 -7.17
CA LEU A 260 17.52 -6.34 -7.98
C LEU A 260 18.77 -6.15 -7.10
N TYR A 261 18.62 -5.36 -6.03
CA TYR A 261 19.71 -5.12 -5.08
C TYR A 261 20.19 -6.41 -4.39
N LEU A 262 19.27 -7.33 -4.07
CA LEU A 262 19.57 -8.58 -3.35
C LEU A 262 19.67 -9.79 -4.28
N ARG A 263 19.84 -9.60 -5.59
CA ARG A 263 19.83 -10.67 -6.59
C ARG A 263 20.82 -11.79 -6.26
N GLU A 264 22.08 -11.44 -6.02
CA GLU A 264 23.14 -12.42 -5.72
C GLU A 264 22.80 -13.24 -4.46
N LEU A 265 22.19 -12.60 -3.47
CA LEU A 265 21.77 -13.27 -2.24
C LEU A 265 20.59 -14.22 -2.47
N ILE A 266 19.63 -13.81 -3.30
CA ILE A 266 18.49 -14.64 -3.69
C ILE A 266 18.96 -15.86 -4.48
N GLU A 267 19.86 -15.68 -5.45
CA GLU A 267 20.48 -16.78 -6.20
C GLU A 267 21.27 -17.71 -5.26
N LYS A 268 21.99 -17.15 -4.28
CA LYS A 268 22.68 -17.94 -3.26
C LYS A 268 21.74 -18.76 -2.39
N LEU A 269 20.57 -18.22 -2.02
CA LEU A 269 19.53 -18.97 -1.29
C LEU A 269 19.08 -20.19 -2.09
N PHE A 270 18.79 -20.02 -3.39
CA PHE A 270 18.35 -21.13 -4.24
C PHE A 270 19.45 -22.18 -4.44
N ASN A 271 20.71 -21.76 -4.57
CA ASN A 271 21.84 -22.69 -4.65
C ASN A 271 22.05 -23.48 -3.35
N TYR A 272 21.76 -22.89 -2.19
CA TYR A 272 21.98 -23.50 -0.88
C TYR A 272 20.74 -24.21 -0.29
N LYS A 273 19.57 -24.12 -0.95
CA LYS A 273 18.28 -24.57 -0.41
C LYS A 273 18.25 -26.02 0.08
N HIS A 274 18.99 -26.92 -0.58
CA HIS A 274 19.06 -28.34 -0.22
C HIS A 274 19.84 -28.58 1.09
N HIS A 275 20.67 -27.64 1.51
CA HIS A 275 21.40 -27.69 2.77
C HIS A 275 20.64 -27.05 3.94
N LEU A 276 19.48 -26.41 3.69
CA LEU A 276 18.71 -25.70 4.70
C LEU A 276 17.81 -26.58 5.58
N HIS A 277 17.97 -27.91 5.58
CA HIS A 277 17.18 -28.84 6.40
C HIS A 277 15.65 -28.57 6.37
N LEU A 278 15.13 -28.08 5.25
CA LEU A 278 13.71 -27.74 5.09
C LEU A 278 12.88 -29.02 4.91
N LYS A 279 11.63 -29.02 5.40
CA LYS A 279 10.70 -30.11 5.11
C LYS A 279 10.47 -30.23 3.59
N PRO A 280 10.24 -31.43 3.02
CA PRO A 280 10.09 -31.60 1.56
C PRO A 280 9.04 -30.68 0.93
N LYS A 281 7.90 -30.47 1.60
CA LYS A 281 6.85 -29.54 1.14
C LYS A 281 7.35 -28.08 1.07
N GLN A 282 8.14 -27.64 2.04
CA GLN A 282 8.74 -26.31 2.05
C GLN A 282 9.80 -26.19 0.94
N LEU A 283 10.65 -27.20 0.77
CA LEU A 283 11.67 -27.21 -0.27
C LEU A 283 11.06 -27.15 -1.68
N ALA A 284 9.97 -27.90 -1.92
CA ALA A 284 9.23 -27.85 -3.18
C ALA A 284 8.60 -26.46 -3.41
N LYS A 285 8.00 -25.88 -2.38
CA LYS A 285 7.43 -24.52 -2.44
C LYS A 285 8.50 -23.46 -2.72
N LEU A 286 9.66 -23.55 -2.07
CA LEU A 286 10.79 -22.65 -2.32
C LEU A 286 11.26 -22.76 -3.76
N SER A 287 11.41 -23.99 -4.27
CA SER A 287 11.85 -24.22 -5.64
C SER A 287 10.85 -23.68 -6.68
N GLY A 288 9.55 -23.64 -6.36
CA GLY A 288 8.54 -22.98 -7.18
C GLY A 288 8.72 -21.45 -7.31
N PHE A 289 9.46 -20.82 -6.40
CA PHE A 289 9.76 -19.38 -6.44
C PHE A 289 11.12 -19.06 -7.06
N GLU A 290 11.85 -20.03 -7.62
CA GLU A 290 13.17 -19.81 -8.21
C GLU A 290 13.07 -18.99 -9.50
N PHE A 291 13.81 -17.88 -9.56
CA PHE A 291 13.74 -16.91 -10.65
C PHE A 291 14.53 -17.38 -11.87
N THR A 292 13.89 -17.36 -13.03
CA THR A 292 14.53 -17.66 -14.32
C THR A 292 15.34 -16.47 -14.83
N SER A 293 16.18 -16.68 -15.86
CA SER A 293 16.86 -15.57 -16.53
C SER A 293 15.88 -14.55 -17.11
N ASN A 294 14.74 -15.01 -17.63
CA ASN A 294 13.69 -14.14 -18.15
C ASN A 294 13.04 -13.31 -17.05
N ASP A 295 12.76 -13.91 -15.89
CA ASP A 295 12.21 -13.20 -14.73
C ASP A 295 13.13 -12.03 -14.33
N TRP A 296 14.44 -12.28 -14.27
CA TRP A 296 15.41 -11.24 -13.95
C TRP A 296 15.52 -10.16 -15.01
N MET A 297 15.37 -10.50 -16.30
CA MET A 297 15.34 -9.49 -17.37
C MET A 297 14.10 -8.60 -17.30
N ILE A 298 12.95 -9.14 -16.91
CA ILE A 298 11.72 -8.35 -16.75
C ILE A 298 11.83 -7.41 -15.53
N LEU A 299 12.54 -7.83 -14.48
CA LEU A 299 12.75 -6.98 -13.29
C LEU A 299 13.73 -5.82 -13.53
N SER A 300 14.68 -5.94 -14.47
CA SER A 300 15.80 -5.00 -14.67
C SER A 300 15.50 -3.87 -15.65
#